data_AF-A0A951R8V7-F1
#
_entry.id   AF-A0A951R8V7-F1
#
_cell.length_a   1.000
_cell.length_b   1.000
_cell.length_c   1.000
_cell.angle_alpha   90.00
_cell.angle_beta   90.00
_cell.angle_gamma   90.00
#
_symmetry.space_group_name_H-M   'P 1'
#
loop_
_entity.id
_entity.type
_entity.pdbx_description
1 polymer ?
#
loop_
_entity_poly.entity_id
_entity_poly.type
_entity_poly.pdbx_seq_one_letter_code
_entity_poly.pdbx_strand_id
1 'polypeptide(L)'
;MRSIISVMICVLGILISACGVKPADYYPLQEGYVWTYNLGDASKLRTVENFAVRAIDKKKVIPQKVDERGRTSFSFVVQEKNGVFEYAVQPAGSTAPRVLDTPRCILKYPVRGGTTWQEEASLGVLLESVPYTMTYTIEKKKETLTVPAGTFENCIKVSGSGLVEKDRGVLGALKVMVSHEIWYAPKVGMVRSIRKESGNHVLTGTSESIILLESFKK
;
A
#
# COMPACT_ATOMS: atom_id res chain seq x y z
N MET A 1 51.98 40.45 -37.61
CA MET A 1 50.59 39.99 -37.80
C MET A 1 50.54 38.49 -37.58
N ARG A 2 50.00 38.03 -36.44
CA ARG A 2 49.80 36.61 -36.13
C ARG A 2 48.32 36.45 -35.76
N SER A 3 47.53 35.84 -36.64
CA SER A 3 46.13 35.49 -36.39
C SER A 3 46.08 34.23 -35.54
N ILE A 4 45.43 34.31 -34.38
CA ILE A 4 45.14 33.17 -33.51
C ILE A 4 43.71 32.72 -33.85
N ILE A 5 43.60 31.53 -34.43
CA ILE A 5 42.32 30.85 -34.69
C ILE A 5 41.85 30.24 -33.37
N SER A 6 40.75 30.76 -32.83
CA SER A 6 40.09 30.20 -31.66
C SER A 6 39.10 29.12 -32.12
N VAL A 7 39.44 27.85 -31.87
CA VAL A 7 38.55 26.70 -32.11
C VAL A 7 37.64 26.56 -30.90
N MET A 8 36.39 27.00 -31.04
CA MET A 8 35.35 26.84 -30.03
C MET A 8 34.76 25.42 -30.12
N ILE A 9 35.19 24.55 -29.21
CA ILE A 9 34.63 23.20 -29.04
C ILE A 9 33.25 23.34 -28.38
N CYS A 10 32.20 23.16 -29.17
CA CYS A 10 30.83 22.97 -28.68
C CYS A 10 30.68 21.56 -28.10
N VAL A 11 30.79 21.44 -26.77
CA VAL A 11 30.41 20.21 -26.06
C VAL A 11 28.89 20.14 -26.02
N LEU A 12 28.32 19.36 -26.95
CA LEU A 12 26.89 19.05 -27.00
C LEU A 12 26.55 18.09 -25.85
N GLY A 13 26.05 18.63 -24.74
CA GLY A 13 25.63 17.85 -23.57
C GLY A 13 24.43 16.96 -23.91
N ILE A 14 24.66 15.66 -23.97
CA ILE A 14 23.62 14.63 -24.06
C ILE A 14 22.83 14.64 -22.74
N LEU A 15 21.66 15.29 -22.75
CA LEU A 15 20.66 15.19 -21.69
C LEU A 15 20.05 13.79 -21.72
N ILE A 16 20.67 12.85 -21.00
CA ILE A 16 20.05 11.57 -20.68
C ILE A 16 18.86 11.88 -19.77
N SER A 17 17.67 12.03 -20.37
CA SER A 17 16.42 12.04 -19.63
C SER A 17 16.23 10.65 -19.02
N ALA A 18 16.78 10.46 -17.82
CA ALA A 18 16.41 9.35 -16.97
C ALA A 18 14.93 9.53 -16.65
N CYS A 19 14.06 8.90 -17.46
CA CYS A 19 12.65 8.72 -17.16
C CYS A 19 12.57 7.71 -15.99
N GLY A 20 13.04 8.14 -14.83
CA GLY A 20 13.10 7.35 -13.62
C GLY A 20 11.69 7.23 -13.05
N VAL A 21 11.33 6.01 -12.64
CA VAL A 21 10.13 5.76 -11.86
C VAL A 21 10.22 6.57 -10.57
N LYS A 22 9.26 7.49 -10.36
CA LYS A 22 9.20 8.31 -9.16
C LYS A 22 8.56 7.53 -8.02
N PRO A 23 8.87 7.83 -6.75
CA PRO A 23 8.18 7.25 -5.59
C PRO A 23 6.64 7.29 -5.68
N ALA A 24 6.10 8.39 -6.22
CA ALA A 24 4.67 8.58 -6.44
C ALA A 24 4.07 7.59 -7.46
N ASP A 25 4.88 7.01 -8.35
CA ASP A 25 4.39 6.12 -9.41
C ASP A 25 3.89 4.80 -8.83
N TYR A 26 4.34 4.36 -7.65
CA TYR A 26 3.92 3.10 -7.04
C TYR A 26 2.59 3.20 -6.28
N TYR A 27 1.98 4.39 -6.19
CA TYR A 27 0.64 4.56 -5.64
C TYR A 27 -0.06 5.74 -6.34
N PRO A 28 -0.66 5.51 -7.53
CA PRO A 28 -1.33 6.57 -8.28
C PRO A 28 -2.50 7.18 -7.51
N LEU A 29 -2.58 8.50 -7.47
CA LEU A 29 -3.58 9.28 -6.72
C LEU A 29 -4.43 10.18 -7.61
N GLN A 30 -4.29 10.07 -8.92
CA GLN A 30 -5.06 10.82 -9.89
C GLN A 30 -6.53 10.40 -9.82
N GLU A 31 -7.43 11.37 -9.92
CA GLU A 31 -8.87 11.17 -10.07
C GLU A 31 -9.17 10.28 -11.29
N GLY A 32 -10.23 9.46 -11.20
CA GLY A 32 -10.69 8.59 -12.27
C GLY A 32 -9.98 7.23 -12.35
N TYR A 33 -8.86 7.07 -11.64
CA TYR A 33 -8.24 5.75 -11.50
C TYR A 33 -9.18 4.81 -10.76
N VAL A 34 -9.36 3.63 -11.32
CA VAL A 34 -10.18 2.56 -10.72
C VAL A 34 -9.42 1.24 -10.76
N TRP A 35 -9.43 0.55 -9.63
CA TRP A 35 -8.90 -0.80 -9.48
C TRP A 35 -10.02 -1.75 -9.09
N THR A 36 -10.01 -2.93 -9.68
CA THR A 36 -10.83 -4.06 -9.23
C THR A 36 -9.89 -5.15 -8.74
N TYR A 37 -10.14 -5.62 -7.53
CA TYR A 37 -9.38 -6.67 -6.88
C TYR A 37 -10.26 -7.89 -6.65
N ASN A 38 -9.71 -9.08 -6.88
CA ASN A 38 -10.31 -10.31 -6.34
C ASN A 38 -9.75 -10.59 -4.94
N LEU A 39 -10.60 -11.09 -4.05
CA LEU A 39 -10.30 -11.33 -2.64
C LEU A 39 -10.07 -12.83 -2.38
N GLY A 40 -9.19 -13.44 -3.17
CA GLY A 40 -8.86 -14.87 -3.12
C GLY A 40 -9.86 -15.78 -3.83
N ASP A 41 -10.89 -15.19 -4.42
CA ASP A 41 -12.00 -15.83 -5.12
C ASP A 41 -12.52 -14.84 -6.16
N ALA A 42 -12.55 -15.25 -7.43
CA ALA A 42 -12.93 -14.38 -8.54
C ALA A 42 -14.37 -13.85 -8.43
N SER A 43 -15.23 -14.52 -7.66
CA SER A 43 -16.60 -14.04 -7.38
C SER A 43 -16.66 -12.93 -6.31
N LYS A 44 -15.58 -12.74 -5.54
CA LYS A 44 -15.49 -11.75 -4.45
C LYS A 44 -14.63 -10.58 -4.88
N LEU A 45 -15.28 -9.58 -5.45
CA LEU A 45 -14.62 -8.38 -5.94
C LEU A 45 -14.68 -7.22 -4.95
N ARG A 46 -13.62 -6.42 -4.95
CA ARG A 46 -13.53 -5.09 -4.35
C ARG A 46 -13.14 -4.10 -5.43
N THR A 47 -13.88 -3.01 -5.55
CA THR A 47 -13.51 -1.88 -6.43
C THR A 47 -13.02 -0.72 -5.58
N VAL A 48 -11.94 -0.08 -6.02
CA VAL A 48 -11.39 1.14 -5.43
C VAL A 48 -11.32 2.21 -6.51
N GLU A 49 -11.87 3.40 -6.27
CA GLU A 49 -11.90 4.52 -7.22
C GLU A 49 -11.42 5.81 -6.57
N ASN A 50 -10.50 6.52 -7.22
CA ASN A 50 -10.04 7.84 -6.80
C ASN A 50 -10.99 8.94 -7.29
N PHE A 51 -11.38 9.83 -6.38
CA PHE A 51 -12.19 11.02 -6.68
C PHE A 51 -11.37 12.30 -6.60
N ALA A 52 -11.97 13.40 -7.10
CA ALA A 52 -11.41 14.74 -6.98
C ALA A 52 -10.94 15.06 -5.55
N VAL A 53 -9.81 15.78 -5.47
CA VAL A 53 -9.23 16.26 -4.21
C VAL A 53 -10.25 17.12 -3.47
N ARG A 54 -10.42 16.88 -2.17
CA ARG A 54 -11.24 17.72 -1.28
C ARG A 54 -10.50 18.03 0.02
N ALA A 55 -11.07 18.91 0.83
CA ALA A 55 -10.52 19.22 2.15
C ALA A 55 -11.24 18.44 3.26
N ILE A 56 -10.48 17.86 4.19
CA ILE A 56 -10.96 17.38 5.50
C ILE A 56 -10.01 17.97 6.54
N ASP A 57 -10.55 18.67 7.53
CA ASP A 57 -9.75 19.37 8.57
C ASP A 57 -8.58 20.20 7.98
N LYS A 58 -8.89 21.03 6.98
CA LYS A 58 -7.94 21.86 6.22
C LYS A 58 -6.84 21.08 5.46
N LYS A 59 -6.87 19.75 5.49
CA LYS A 59 -5.93 18.89 4.76
C LYS A 59 -6.51 18.49 3.42
N LYS A 60 -5.71 18.63 2.35
CA LYS A 60 -6.06 18.14 1.01
C LYS A 60 -5.98 16.62 0.99
N VAL A 61 -7.10 15.97 0.72
CA VAL A 61 -7.22 14.50 0.69
C VAL A 61 -7.75 14.05 -0.67
N ILE A 62 -7.35 12.86 -1.09
CA ILE A 62 -7.93 12.13 -2.23
C ILE A 62 -8.92 11.11 -1.64
N PRO A 63 -10.23 11.26 -1.85
CA PRO A 63 -11.19 10.23 -1.49
C PRO A 63 -11.00 9.00 -2.38
N GLN A 64 -10.89 7.85 -1.76
CA GLN A 64 -10.93 6.54 -2.40
C GLN A 64 -12.23 5.86 -2.01
N LYS A 65 -13.17 5.76 -2.95
CA LYS A 65 -14.39 4.99 -2.75
C LYS A 65 -14.03 3.51 -2.80
N VAL A 66 -14.44 2.75 -1.80
CA VAL A 66 -14.23 1.31 -1.73
C VAL A 66 -15.59 0.63 -1.74
N ASP A 67 -15.87 -0.10 -2.81
CA ASP A 67 -17.08 -0.91 -2.95
C ASP A 67 -16.72 -2.39 -2.79
N GLU A 68 -17.30 -3.05 -1.78
CA GLU A 68 -17.10 -4.47 -1.53
C GLU A 68 -18.43 -5.13 -1.11
N ARG A 69 -18.89 -6.11 -1.89
CA ARG A 69 -20.13 -6.87 -1.64
C ARG A 69 -21.35 -5.97 -1.38
N GLY A 70 -21.51 -4.93 -2.20
CA GLY A 70 -22.62 -3.97 -2.11
C GLY A 70 -22.54 -2.98 -0.94
N ARG A 71 -21.42 -2.97 -0.19
CA ARG A 71 -21.16 -1.97 0.85
C ARG A 71 -20.12 -0.98 0.35
N THR A 72 -20.48 0.29 0.39
CA THR A 72 -19.60 1.41 0.04
C THR A 72 -19.00 2.01 1.31
N SER A 73 -17.68 2.14 1.34
CA SER A 73 -16.94 2.96 2.32
C SER A 73 -16.00 3.91 1.60
N PHE A 74 -15.38 4.82 2.34
CA PHE A 74 -14.33 5.69 1.81
C PHE A 74 -13.07 5.63 2.68
N SER A 75 -11.92 5.58 2.02
CA SER A 75 -10.63 5.94 2.60
C SER A 75 -10.24 7.33 2.11
N PHE A 76 -9.62 8.15 2.94
CA PHE A 76 -9.15 9.48 2.56
C PHE A 76 -7.65 9.52 2.63
N VAL A 77 -7.01 9.57 1.46
CA VAL A 77 -5.57 9.41 1.32
C VAL A 77 -4.89 10.76 1.19
N VAL A 78 -3.73 10.89 1.83
CA VAL A 78 -2.85 12.05 1.70
C VAL A 78 -1.47 11.62 1.22
N GLN A 79 -0.88 12.43 0.34
CA GLN A 79 0.51 12.28 -0.05
C GLN A 79 1.34 13.36 0.63
N GLU A 80 2.34 12.93 1.38
CA GLU A 80 3.24 13.77 2.13
C GLU A 80 4.68 13.54 1.67
N LYS A 81 5.60 14.40 2.11
CA LYS A 81 7.03 14.28 1.77
C LYS A 81 7.63 12.91 2.13
N ASN A 82 7.09 12.26 3.15
CA ASN A 82 7.62 11.03 3.73
C ASN A 82 6.78 9.77 3.41
N GLY A 83 5.75 9.86 2.57
CA GLY A 83 4.96 8.69 2.17
C GLY A 83 3.53 9.01 1.76
N VAL A 84 2.75 7.95 1.56
CA VAL A 84 1.31 7.98 1.33
C VAL A 84 0.60 7.39 2.55
N PHE A 85 -0.44 8.07 3.03
CA PHE A 85 -1.11 7.73 4.28
C PHE A 85 -2.63 7.74 4.12
N GLU A 86 -3.30 6.77 4.76
CA GLU A 86 -4.73 6.87 5.07
C GLU A 86 -4.90 7.82 6.25
N TYR A 87 -5.54 8.95 6.02
CA TYR A 87 -5.70 10.04 6.99
C TYR A 87 -7.05 9.99 7.71
N ALA A 88 -8.10 9.60 6.98
CA ALA A 88 -9.44 9.46 7.53
C ALA A 88 -10.14 8.27 6.89
N VAL A 89 -11.19 7.78 7.54
CA VAL A 89 -12.04 6.70 7.04
C VAL A 89 -13.51 7.06 7.20
N GLN A 90 -14.35 6.59 6.28
CA GLN A 90 -15.80 6.64 6.40
C GLN A 90 -16.34 5.22 6.19
N PRO A 91 -16.65 4.48 7.26
CA PRO A 91 -17.25 3.15 7.16
C PRO A 91 -18.58 3.18 6.42
N ALA A 92 -18.99 2.03 5.87
CA ALA A 92 -20.29 1.89 5.25
C ALA A 92 -21.42 2.24 6.24
N GLY A 93 -22.38 3.03 5.78
CA GLY A 93 -23.49 3.54 6.59
C GLY A 93 -23.16 4.73 7.49
N SER A 94 -21.89 5.17 7.57
CA SER A 94 -21.52 6.40 8.29
C SER A 94 -21.87 7.64 7.47
N THR A 95 -22.40 8.68 8.13
CA THR A 95 -22.81 9.95 7.50
C THR A 95 -21.65 10.92 7.28
N ALA A 96 -20.52 10.73 7.98
CA ALA A 96 -19.35 11.60 7.90
C ALA A 96 -18.04 10.82 8.05
N PRO A 97 -16.93 11.32 7.47
CA PRO A 97 -15.61 10.74 7.69
C PRO A 97 -15.09 11.02 9.10
N ARG A 98 -14.31 10.08 9.64
CA ARG A 98 -13.58 10.20 10.90
C ARG A 98 -12.08 10.26 10.62
N VAL A 99 -11.43 11.33 11.09
CA VAL A 99 -9.97 11.44 11.08
C VAL A 99 -9.36 10.40 12.01
N LEU A 100 -8.29 9.75 11.57
CA LEU A 100 -7.55 8.80 12.40
C LEU A 100 -6.64 9.57 13.36
N ASP A 101 -6.59 9.13 14.62
CA ASP A 101 -5.69 9.72 15.63
C ASP A 101 -4.23 9.63 15.17
N THR A 102 -3.88 8.50 14.54
CA THR A 102 -2.62 8.28 13.83
C THR A 102 -2.91 7.86 12.39
N PRO A 103 -2.52 8.67 11.38
CA PRO A 103 -2.64 8.29 9.97
C PRO A 103 -1.84 7.03 9.67
N ARG A 104 -2.45 6.09 8.93
CA ARG A 104 -1.81 4.80 8.62
C ARG A 104 -0.96 4.91 7.37
N CYS A 105 0.33 4.57 7.45
CA CYS A 105 1.23 4.59 6.32
C CYS A 105 0.93 3.43 5.36
N ILE A 106 0.46 3.78 4.16
CA ILE A 106 0.20 2.84 3.07
C ILE A 106 1.50 2.47 2.36
N LEU A 107 2.32 3.50 2.06
CA LEU A 107 3.62 3.33 1.40
C LEU A 107 4.60 4.41 1.83
N LYS A 108 5.72 4.00 2.43
CA LYS A 108 6.74 4.92 2.96
C LYS A 108 7.70 5.42 1.88
N TYR A 109 8.09 6.69 1.96
CA TYR A 109 9.15 7.26 1.14
C TYR A 109 10.48 7.38 1.92
N PRO A 110 11.63 7.25 1.22
CA PRO A 110 11.80 6.97 -0.21
C PRO A 110 11.43 5.53 -0.59
N VAL A 111 10.89 5.31 -1.79
CA VAL A 111 10.58 3.97 -2.32
C VAL A 111 11.87 3.29 -2.79
N ARG A 112 12.64 2.78 -1.83
CA ARG A 112 13.90 2.06 -2.05
C ARG A 112 14.04 0.93 -1.04
N GLY A 113 14.81 -0.10 -1.41
CA GLY A 113 15.06 -1.23 -0.52
C GLY A 113 15.66 -0.81 0.83
N GLY A 114 15.16 -1.42 1.91
CA GLY A 114 15.54 -1.11 3.29
C GLY A 114 14.79 0.05 3.93
N THR A 115 13.89 0.73 3.22
CA THR A 115 12.98 1.69 3.86
C THR A 115 12.00 0.95 4.75
N THR A 116 11.93 1.31 6.03
CA THR A 116 11.14 0.63 7.06
C THR A 116 10.20 1.60 7.77
N TRP A 117 9.04 1.11 8.22
CA TRP A 117 8.10 1.82 9.09
C TRP A 117 7.32 0.84 9.97
N GLN A 118 6.61 1.39 10.96
CA GLN A 118 5.76 0.62 11.86
C GLN A 118 4.33 1.12 11.80
N GLU A 119 3.38 0.21 11.98
CA GLU A 119 1.95 0.50 12.03
C GLU A 119 1.29 -0.29 13.15
N GLU A 120 0.35 0.34 13.85
CA GLU A 120 -0.54 -0.39 14.75
C GLU A 120 -1.59 -1.14 13.91
N ALA A 121 -1.73 -2.43 14.17
CA ALA A 121 -2.68 -3.32 13.53
C ALA A 121 -3.50 -4.07 14.58
N SER A 122 -4.57 -4.72 14.13
CA SER A 122 -5.38 -5.62 14.96
C SER A 122 -5.54 -6.96 14.26
N LEU A 123 -5.63 -8.03 15.04
CA LEU A 123 -5.76 -9.39 14.51
C LEU A 123 -7.15 -9.61 13.89
N GLY A 124 -7.19 -10.33 12.76
CA GLY A 124 -8.44 -10.76 12.15
C GLY A 124 -8.97 -12.07 12.73
N VAL A 125 -8.09 -12.91 13.29
CA VAL A 125 -8.44 -14.23 13.85
C VAL A 125 -9.06 -14.21 15.25
N LEU A 126 -9.01 -13.07 15.95
CA LEU A 126 -9.56 -12.94 17.31
C LEU A 126 -10.83 -12.11 17.32
N LEU A 127 -11.81 -12.51 18.15
CA LEU A 127 -13.01 -11.73 18.43
C LEU A 127 -12.71 -10.44 19.21
N GLU A 128 -11.68 -10.48 20.07
CA GLU A 128 -11.16 -9.31 20.75
C GLU A 128 -10.13 -8.59 19.85
N SER A 129 -10.30 -7.28 19.67
CA SER A 129 -9.30 -6.44 19.00
C SER A 129 -8.07 -6.27 19.90
N VAL A 130 -7.04 -7.08 19.68
CA VAL A 130 -5.74 -6.94 20.34
C VAL A 130 -4.84 -6.09 19.45
N PRO A 131 -4.47 -4.85 19.85
CA PRO A 131 -3.55 -4.04 19.08
C PRO A 131 -2.15 -4.63 19.14
N TYR A 132 -1.42 -4.54 18.04
CA TYR A 132 -0.03 -4.96 17.97
C TYR A 132 0.70 -4.20 16.87
N THR A 133 2.03 -4.16 16.95
CA THR A 133 2.84 -3.44 15.99
C THR A 133 3.27 -4.36 14.84
N MET A 134 2.97 -3.95 13.62
CA MET A 134 3.57 -4.49 12.40
C MET A 134 4.79 -3.66 12.03
N THR A 135 5.91 -4.31 11.68
CA THR A 135 7.07 -3.65 11.06
C THR A 135 7.11 -4.01 9.58
N TYR A 136 7.08 -2.99 8.72
CA TYR A 136 7.11 -3.14 7.26
C TYR A 136 8.44 -2.67 6.69
N THR A 137 8.97 -3.37 5.70
CA THR A 137 10.20 -3.02 4.99
C THR A 137 10.02 -3.18 3.48
N ILE A 138 10.48 -2.21 2.69
CA ILE A 138 10.59 -2.35 1.24
C ILE A 138 11.79 -3.27 0.94
N GLU A 139 11.54 -4.35 0.22
CA GLU A 139 12.59 -5.27 -0.19
C GLU A 139 13.50 -4.65 -1.24
N LYS A 140 14.78 -5.06 -1.23
CA LYS A 140 15.77 -4.56 -2.20
C LYS A 140 15.50 -5.06 -3.62
N LYS A 141 15.00 -6.29 -3.74
CA LYS A 141 14.80 -6.96 -5.01
C LYS A 141 13.56 -6.39 -5.72
N LYS A 142 13.71 -6.09 -7.00
CA LYS A 142 12.59 -5.84 -7.92
C LYS A 142 12.11 -7.16 -8.51
N GLU A 143 10.82 -7.27 -8.71
CA GLU A 143 10.19 -8.51 -9.18
C GLU A 143 9.33 -8.23 -10.42
N THR A 144 9.20 -9.25 -11.26
CA THR A 144 8.16 -9.32 -12.29
C THR A 144 7.05 -10.20 -11.77
N LEU A 145 5.82 -9.70 -11.79
CA LEU A 145 4.66 -10.39 -11.21
C LEU A 145 3.55 -10.50 -12.25
N THR A 146 2.99 -11.70 -12.39
CA THR A 146 1.80 -11.97 -13.19
C THR A 146 0.60 -12.16 -12.27
N VAL A 147 -0.47 -11.42 -12.54
CA VAL A 147 -1.78 -11.48 -11.89
C VAL A 147 -2.87 -11.43 -12.99
N PRO A 148 -4.18 -11.57 -12.69
CA PRO A 148 -5.21 -11.57 -13.73
C PRO A 148 -5.20 -10.30 -14.61
N ALA A 149 -4.87 -9.14 -14.04
CA ALA A 149 -4.74 -7.88 -14.79
C ALA A 149 -3.54 -7.83 -15.77
N GLY A 150 -2.66 -8.83 -15.75
CA GLY A 150 -1.50 -8.94 -16.65
C GLY A 150 -0.17 -9.14 -15.92
N THR A 151 0.91 -8.93 -16.65
CA THR A 151 2.29 -9.04 -16.15
C THR A 151 2.90 -7.65 -15.94
N PHE A 152 3.46 -7.42 -14.76
CA PHE A 152 4.04 -6.15 -14.34
C PHE A 152 5.51 -6.32 -13.99
N GLU A 153 6.36 -5.50 -14.59
CA GLU A 153 7.79 -5.46 -14.31
C GLU A 153 8.14 -4.40 -13.26
N ASN A 154 9.33 -4.53 -12.68
CA ASN A 154 9.88 -3.58 -11.70
C ASN A 154 8.97 -3.39 -10.46
N CYS A 155 8.21 -4.42 -10.10
CA CYS A 155 7.40 -4.39 -8.88
C CYS A 155 8.31 -4.31 -7.66
N ILE A 156 7.90 -3.51 -6.67
CA ILE A 156 8.47 -3.57 -5.32
C ILE A 156 7.66 -4.55 -4.49
N LYS A 157 8.36 -5.27 -3.61
CA LYS A 157 7.75 -6.01 -2.52
C LYS A 157 7.92 -5.24 -1.22
N VAL A 158 6.87 -5.17 -0.43
CA VAL A 158 6.87 -4.72 0.95
C VAL A 158 6.58 -5.94 1.82
N SER A 159 7.51 -6.27 2.71
CA SER A 159 7.35 -7.36 3.67
C SER A 159 7.06 -6.79 5.05
N GLY A 160 6.03 -7.32 5.70
CA GLY A 160 5.61 -6.96 7.03
C GLY A 160 5.61 -8.16 7.96
N SER A 161 6.04 -7.97 9.19
CA SER A 161 5.94 -8.97 10.25
C SER A 161 5.48 -8.34 11.57
N GLY A 162 4.78 -9.15 12.38
CA GLY A 162 4.37 -8.79 13.72
C GLY A 162 4.16 -10.03 14.58
N LEU A 163 4.27 -9.85 15.88
CA LEU A 163 4.07 -10.90 16.87
C LEU A 163 3.12 -10.38 17.94
N VAL A 164 2.09 -11.14 18.24
CA VAL A 164 1.17 -10.89 19.35
C VAL A 164 1.41 -11.95 20.40
N GLU A 165 1.79 -11.53 21.60
CA GLU A 165 1.91 -12.40 22.76
C GLU A 165 0.95 -11.89 23.85
N LYS A 166 0.03 -12.75 24.30
CA LYS A 166 -0.91 -12.44 25.39
C LYS A 166 -1.00 -13.62 26.33
N ASP A 167 -0.68 -13.41 27.59
CA ASP A 167 -0.94 -14.42 28.61
C ASP A 167 -2.44 -14.52 28.88
N ARG A 168 -2.98 -15.75 28.83
CA ARG A 168 -4.38 -16.06 29.18
C ARG A 168 -4.48 -16.91 30.45
N GLY A 169 -3.46 -16.87 31.31
CA GLY A 169 -3.46 -17.52 32.61
C GLY A 169 -3.54 -19.04 32.46
N VAL A 170 -4.61 -19.67 32.98
CA VAL A 170 -4.81 -21.12 32.96
C VAL A 170 -4.83 -21.71 31.54
N LEU A 171 -5.22 -20.90 30.54
CA LEU A 171 -5.24 -21.30 29.13
C LEU A 171 -3.87 -21.18 28.44
N GLY A 172 -2.84 -20.72 29.14
CA GLY A 172 -1.49 -20.54 28.62
C GLY A 172 -1.30 -19.27 27.79
N ALA A 173 -0.09 -19.12 27.24
CA ALA A 173 0.29 -17.96 26.45
C ALA A 173 -0.19 -18.09 25.00
N LEU A 174 -0.99 -17.13 24.56
CA LEU A 174 -1.39 -16.95 23.19
C LEU A 174 -0.24 -16.33 22.40
N LYS A 175 0.25 -17.00 21.36
CA LYS A 175 1.19 -16.43 20.40
C LYS A 175 0.62 -16.47 19.00
N VAL A 176 0.53 -15.32 18.35
CA VAL A 176 0.10 -15.20 16.96
C VAL A 176 1.18 -14.48 16.17
N MET A 177 1.72 -15.17 15.16
CA MET A 177 2.62 -14.58 14.20
C MET A 177 1.82 -14.05 13.02
N VAL A 178 2.12 -12.83 12.60
CA VAL A 178 1.51 -12.21 11.42
C VAL A 178 2.59 -11.91 10.40
N SER A 179 2.36 -12.32 9.15
CA SER A 179 3.13 -11.86 8.00
C SER A 179 2.22 -11.20 6.98
N HIS A 180 2.74 -10.17 6.31
CA HIS A 180 2.02 -9.45 5.27
C HIS A 180 2.97 -9.07 4.15
N GLU A 181 2.73 -9.58 2.96
CA GLU A 181 3.51 -9.27 1.77
C GLU A 181 2.64 -8.48 0.79
N ILE A 182 3.12 -7.34 0.30
CA ILE A 182 2.39 -6.47 -0.62
C ILE A 182 3.30 -6.15 -1.80
N TRP A 183 2.77 -6.25 -3.02
CA TRP A 183 3.49 -5.88 -4.23
C TRP A 183 2.84 -4.66 -4.87
N TYR A 184 3.68 -3.70 -5.23
CA TYR A 184 3.28 -2.51 -5.98
C TYR A 184 3.99 -2.45 -7.33
N ALA A 185 3.22 -2.23 -8.39
CA ALA A 185 3.73 -2.01 -9.73
C ALA A 185 3.76 -0.51 -10.08
N PRO A 186 4.78 -0.04 -10.83
CA PRO A 186 4.87 1.34 -11.28
C PRO A 186 3.66 1.76 -12.11
N LYS A 187 3.14 2.96 -11.85
CA LYS A 187 1.98 3.60 -12.50
C LYS A 187 0.67 2.81 -12.41
N VAL A 188 0.63 1.79 -11.54
CA VAL A 188 -0.52 0.93 -11.32
C VAL A 188 -0.92 0.97 -9.85
N GLY A 189 0.01 0.76 -8.91
CA GLY A 189 -0.34 0.64 -7.49
C GLY A 189 -0.23 -0.79 -7.00
N MET A 190 -1.00 -1.16 -5.97
CA MET A 190 -0.99 -2.51 -5.41
C MET A 190 -1.49 -3.51 -6.46
N VAL A 191 -0.71 -4.55 -6.73
CA VAL A 191 -1.05 -5.63 -7.68
C VAL A 191 -1.33 -6.95 -6.98
N ARG A 192 -0.75 -7.17 -5.79
CA ARG A 192 -0.94 -8.36 -4.97
C ARG A 192 -0.74 -8.03 -3.50
N SER A 193 -1.51 -8.68 -2.63
CA SER A 193 -1.29 -8.71 -1.18
C SER A 193 -1.56 -10.12 -0.66
N ILE A 194 -0.72 -10.60 0.25
CA ILE A 194 -0.89 -11.86 0.98
C ILE A 194 -0.67 -11.57 2.45
N ARG A 195 -1.69 -11.82 3.27
CA ARG A 195 -1.60 -11.72 4.72
C ARG A 195 -1.84 -13.09 5.34
N LYS A 196 -0.97 -13.50 6.25
CA LYS A 196 -1.06 -14.75 7.01
C LYS A 196 -1.06 -14.45 8.50
N GLU A 197 -1.96 -15.06 9.23
CA GLU A 197 -1.98 -15.06 10.68
C GLU A 197 -1.94 -16.51 11.15
N SER A 198 -0.92 -16.88 11.91
CA SER A 198 -0.71 -18.25 12.39
C SER A 198 -0.57 -18.25 13.90
N GLY A 199 -1.49 -18.93 14.58
CA GLY A 199 -1.47 -19.14 16.02
C GLY A 199 -0.83 -20.46 16.44
N ASN A 200 -0.38 -20.52 17.68
CA ASN A 200 0.09 -21.74 18.33
C ASN A 200 -0.97 -22.42 19.23
N HIS A 201 -2.18 -21.87 19.30
CA HIS A 201 -3.21 -22.29 20.25
C HIS A 201 -4.48 -22.71 19.51
N VAL A 202 -5.28 -23.63 20.08
CA VAL A 202 -6.54 -24.12 19.46
C VAL A 202 -7.55 -22.99 19.18
N LEU A 203 -7.45 -21.89 19.91
CA LEU A 203 -8.27 -20.68 19.75
C LEU A 203 -7.75 -19.74 18.65
N THR A 204 -6.53 -19.94 18.17
CA THR A 204 -5.91 -19.16 17.09
C THR A 204 -5.58 -20.09 15.94
N GLY A 205 -6.55 -20.27 15.05
CA GLY A 205 -6.34 -20.98 13.80
C GLY A 205 -5.34 -20.27 12.88
N THR A 206 -5.08 -20.89 11.74
CA THR A 206 -4.34 -20.26 10.65
C THR A 206 -5.33 -19.57 9.72
N SER A 207 -5.07 -18.32 9.37
CA SER A 207 -5.79 -17.63 8.30
C SER A 207 -4.82 -17.14 7.25
N GLU A 208 -5.25 -17.20 5.98
CA GLU A 208 -4.57 -16.58 4.86
C GLU A 208 -5.60 -15.76 4.07
N SER A 209 -5.22 -14.54 3.73
CA SER A 209 -5.99 -13.66 2.87
C SER A 209 -5.13 -13.25 1.70
N ILE A 210 -5.61 -13.50 0.49
CA ILE A 210 -4.94 -13.15 -0.76
C ILE A 210 -5.80 -12.12 -1.48
N ILE A 211 -5.17 -11.06 -1.99
CA ILE A 211 -5.80 -10.05 -2.83
C ILE A 211 -4.97 -9.96 -4.11
N LEU A 212 -5.61 -10.06 -5.26
CA LEU A 212 -4.97 -9.91 -6.57
C LEU A 212 -5.67 -8.83 -7.39
N LEU A 213 -4.89 -8.07 -8.16
CA LEU A 213 -5.45 -7.12 -9.11
C LEU A 213 -6.10 -7.87 -10.28
N GLU A 214 -7.40 -7.68 -10.43
CA GLU A 214 -8.22 -8.27 -11.49
C GLU A 214 -8.19 -7.40 -12.76
N SER A 215 -8.36 -6.10 -12.58
CA SER A 215 -8.31 -5.12 -13.67
C SER A 215 -8.04 -3.71 -13.11
N PHE A 216 -7.58 -2.79 -13.94
CA PHE A 216 -7.53 -1.37 -13.59
C PHE A 216 -7.77 -0.50 -14.82
N LYS A 217 -8.27 0.71 -14.60
CA LYS A 217 -8.44 1.76 -15.62
C LYS A 217 -7.95 3.09 -15.09
N LYS A 218 -7.60 3.98 -16.01
CA LYS A 218 -7.12 5.34 -15.77
C LYS A 218 -8.15 6.35 -16.23
#